data_AF-A0A482RAP9-F1
#
_entry.id   AF-A0A482RAP9-F1
#
_cell.length_a   1.000
_cell.length_b   1.000
_cell.length_c   1.000
_cell.angle_alpha   90.00
_cell.angle_beta   90.00
_cell.angle_gamma   90.00
#
_symmetry.space_group_name_H-M   'P 1'
#
loop_
_entity.id
_entity.type
_entity.pdbx_description
1 polymer ?
#
loop_
_entity_poly.entity_id
_entity_poly.type
_entity_poly.pdbx_seq_one_letter_code
_entity_poly.pdbx_strand_id
1 'polypeptide(L)'
;MPPPLLQHVRPLGGILFCTLRDAYGVVQLTIESGTTAAHPAAAARGHSHPAERTHSCPGRMHAVSALRAADLLADAAVASLKLESVVQVNGSVRERPVHLRNPDMATGDIEVVVHSIQVLTAPSAPLPLQSWVTPEQAARVSEDVRLTFRYLDIRRSQLQRNLRLRSAVTHAVRNYLHHVSPPFVEVRSSLPPAVYAQLRSCDAPLHT
;
A
#
# COMPACT_ATOMS: atom_id res chain seq x y z
N MET A 1 -7.34 5.59 -7.44
CA MET A 1 -7.74 4.79 -6.26
C MET A 1 -6.49 4.48 -5.45
N PRO A 2 -6.57 4.37 -4.10
CA PRO A 2 -5.42 3.91 -3.32
C PRO A 2 -4.98 2.55 -3.88
N PRO A 3 -3.68 2.31 -4.09
CA PRO A 3 -3.24 1.03 -4.60
C PRO A 3 -3.42 -0.07 -3.54
N PRO A 4 -3.56 -1.34 -3.96
CA PRO A 4 -3.68 -2.47 -3.05
C PRO A 4 -2.46 -2.63 -2.15
N LEU A 5 -2.70 -2.73 -0.84
CA LEU A 5 -1.68 -2.82 0.21
C LEU A 5 -1.76 -4.14 0.95
N LEU A 6 -0.60 -4.71 1.26
CA LEU A 6 -0.49 -5.89 2.10
C LEU A 6 -0.63 -5.53 3.59
N GLN A 7 -1.52 -6.17 4.34
CA GLN A 7 -1.80 -5.83 5.75
C GLN A 7 -1.28 -6.85 6.76
N HIS A 8 -1.50 -8.14 6.50
CA HIS A 8 -1.04 -9.24 7.33
C HIS A 8 -0.51 -10.35 6.46
N VAL A 9 0.51 -11.03 6.97
CA VAL A 9 1.09 -12.22 6.39
C VAL A 9 1.11 -13.30 7.47
N ARG A 10 0.50 -14.45 7.19
CA ARG A 10 0.43 -15.59 8.10
C ARG A 10 0.94 -16.84 7.38
N PRO A 11 2.14 -17.33 7.71
CA PRO A 11 2.64 -18.59 7.17
C PRO A 11 2.00 -19.77 7.92
N LEU A 12 1.42 -20.73 7.18
CA LEU A 12 0.85 -21.97 7.74
C LEU A 12 1.16 -23.16 6.81
N GLY A 13 2.03 -24.06 7.25
CA GLY A 13 2.21 -25.37 6.61
C GLY A 13 2.56 -25.34 5.13
N GLY A 14 3.42 -24.41 4.69
CA GLY A 14 3.83 -24.26 3.28
C GLY A 14 2.89 -23.42 2.41
N ILE A 15 1.75 -22.98 2.98
CA ILE A 15 0.82 -22.02 2.38
C ILE A 15 0.99 -20.68 3.10
N LEU A 16 0.95 -19.59 2.34
CA LEU A 16 1.05 -18.25 2.90
C LEU A 16 -0.26 -17.49 2.69
N PHE A 17 -0.88 -17.11 3.80
CA PHE A 17 -2.11 -16.32 3.80
C PHE A 17 -1.77 -14.85 3.93
N CYS A 18 -2.16 -14.07 2.93
CA CYS A 18 -1.98 -12.63 2.90
C CYS A 18 -3.34 -11.95 2.97
N THR A 19 -3.41 -10.80 3.64
CA THR A 19 -4.58 -9.92 3.55
C THR A 19 -4.20 -8.70 2.73
N LEU A 20 -4.92 -8.49 1.64
CA LEU A 20 -4.75 -7.37 0.72
C LEU A 20 -5.90 -6.39 0.93
N ARG A 21 -5.58 -5.13 1.17
CA ARG A 21 -6.55 -4.06 1.32
C ARG A 21 -6.50 -3.11 0.14
N ASP A 22 -7.66 -2.86 -0.43
CA ASP A 22 -7.88 -1.88 -1.47
C ASP A 22 -8.95 -0.85 -1.03
N ALA A 23 -9.31 0.07 -1.92
CA ALA A 23 -10.34 1.09 -1.74
C ALA A 23 -11.70 0.50 -1.32
N TYR A 24 -12.00 -0.71 -1.79
CA TYR A 24 -13.28 -1.40 -1.65
C TYR A 24 -13.38 -2.29 -0.40
N GLY A 25 -12.24 -2.72 0.15
CA GLY A 25 -12.27 -3.63 1.28
C GLY A 25 -10.97 -4.40 1.45
N VAL A 26 -11.03 -5.42 2.29
CA VAL A 26 -9.94 -6.37 2.55
C VAL A 26 -10.31 -7.68 1.85
N VAL A 27 -9.34 -8.35 1.25
CA VAL A 27 -9.49 -9.66 0.61
C VAL A 27 -8.36 -10.56 1.11
N GLN A 28 -8.64 -11.84 1.33
CA GLN A 28 -7.59 -12.82 1.63
C GLN A 28 -7.04 -13.42 0.34
N LEU A 29 -5.72 -13.50 0.29
CA LEU A 29 -4.95 -14.17 -0.72
C LEU A 29 -4.36 -15.44 -0.14
N THR A 30 -4.38 -16.50 -0.92
CA THR A 30 -3.79 -17.80 -0.59
C THR A 30 -2.69 -18.07 -1.60
N ILE A 31 -1.44 -18.11 -1.12
CA ILE A 31 -0.26 -18.35 -1.95
C ILE A 31 0.20 -19.79 -1.69
N GLU A 32 0.12 -20.61 -2.73
CA GLU A 32 0.52 -22.02 -2.72
C GLU A 32 1.93 -22.18 -3.34
N SER A 33 2.68 -23.18 -2.88
CA SER A 33 4.06 -23.49 -3.31
C SER A 33 4.04 -23.92 -4.79
N GLY A 34 4.40 -23.02 -5.69
CA GLY A 34 4.23 -23.16 -7.15
C GLY A 34 3.82 -21.86 -7.85
N THR A 35 3.48 -20.83 -7.06
CA THR A 35 3.19 -19.49 -7.57
C THR A 35 4.45 -18.86 -8.18
N THR A 36 4.37 -18.41 -9.43
CA THR A 36 5.49 -17.70 -10.07
C THR A 36 5.51 -16.25 -9.60
N ALA A 37 6.52 -15.89 -8.81
CA ALA A 37 6.68 -14.51 -8.40
C ALA A 37 7.58 -13.76 -9.39
N ALA A 38 7.07 -12.67 -9.96
CA ALA A 38 7.88 -11.78 -10.77
C ALA A 38 8.61 -10.80 -9.83
N HIS A 39 9.93 -10.90 -9.77
CA HIS A 39 10.77 -9.85 -9.17
C HIS A 39 10.51 -8.54 -9.95
N PRO A 40 10.54 -7.34 -9.33
CA PRO A 40 10.42 -6.10 -10.07
C PRO A 40 11.49 -6.05 -11.17
N ALA A 41 11.06 -6.29 -12.42
CA ALA A 41 11.83 -5.93 -13.59
C ALA A 41 11.91 -4.40 -13.56
N ALA A 42 13.14 -3.89 -13.60
CA ALA A 42 13.44 -2.47 -13.70
C ALA A 42 12.64 -1.86 -14.87
N ALA A 43 11.52 -1.23 -14.54
CA ALA A 43 10.78 -0.41 -15.48
C ALA A 43 11.60 0.87 -15.68
N ALA A 44 12.39 0.85 -16.75
CA ALA A 44 13.17 1.94 -17.27
C ALA A 44 12.37 3.25 -17.28
N ARG A 45 12.80 4.22 -16.48
CA ARG A 45 12.69 5.64 -16.80
C ARG A 45 14.11 6.15 -16.87
N GLY A 46 14.61 6.34 -18.08
CA GLY A 46 15.99 6.71 -18.34
C GLY A 46 16.33 8.04 -17.71
N HIS A 47 17.43 8.08 -16.97
CA HIS A 47 18.38 9.19 -16.95
C HIS A 47 19.76 8.55 -17.03
N SER A 48 20.40 8.74 -18.17
CA SER A 48 21.75 8.28 -18.48
C SER A 48 22.79 9.06 -17.68
N HIS A 49 23.60 8.38 -16.88
CA HIS A 49 24.98 8.84 -16.64
C HIS A 49 25.95 7.64 -16.60
N PRO A 50 27.14 7.75 -17.21
CA PRO A 50 27.91 6.59 -17.66
C PRO A 50 28.96 6.09 -16.66
N ALA A 51 29.12 4.77 -16.65
CA ALA A 51 30.33 3.97 -16.50
C ALA A 51 31.55 4.53 -15.72
N GLU A 52 31.93 3.80 -14.66
CA GLU A 52 33.34 3.60 -14.31
C GLU A 52 33.60 2.13 -13.93
N ARG A 53 34.80 1.67 -14.25
CA ARG A 53 35.17 0.30 -14.63
C ARG A 53 35.77 -0.50 -13.47
N THR A 54 35.49 -1.81 -13.49
CA THR A 54 36.35 -2.98 -13.17
C THR A 54 37.39 -2.88 -12.04
N HIS A 55 37.38 -3.87 -11.14
CA HIS A 55 38.53 -4.76 -10.93
C HIS A 55 38.10 -6.15 -10.45
N SER A 56 38.60 -7.17 -11.15
CA SER A 56 38.42 -8.59 -10.94
C SER A 56 39.39 -9.14 -9.90
N CYS A 57 38.96 -10.09 -9.06
CA CYS A 57 39.86 -11.03 -8.39
C CYS A 57 39.30 -12.46 -8.51
N PRO A 58 40.07 -13.43 -9.02
CA PRO A 58 39.67 -14.82 -9.12
C PRO A 58 40.11 -15.62 -7.89
N GLY A 59 39.29 -16.60 -7.49
CA GLY A 59 39.75 -17.78 -6.75
C GLY A 59 39.27 -17.88 -5.30
N ARG A 60 38.26 -18.72 -5.07
CA ARG A 60 38.37 -19.93 -4.22
C ARG A 60 37.12 -20.78 -4.41
N MET A 61 37.30 -21.96 -5.01
CA MET A 61 36.28 -23.00 -5.00
C MET A 61 36.17 -23.58 -3.59
N HIS A 62 34.95 -23.61 -3.05
CA HIS A 62 34.54 -24.63 -2.09
C HIS A 62 33.26 -25.26 -2.62
N ALA A 63 33.40 -26.48 -3.14
CA ALA A 63 32.27 -27.36 -3.40
C ALA A 63 31.81 -27.94 -2.06
N VAL A 64 30.54 -27.72 -1.71
CA VAL A 64 29.83 -28.56 -0.75
C VAL A 64 28.53 -29.02 -1.40
N SER A 65 28.49 -30.33 -1.54
CA SER A 65 27.42 -31.24 -1.93
C SER A 65 25.97 -30.84 -1.63
N ALA A 66 25.15 -31.05 -2.67
CA ALA A 66 23.87 -31.75 -2.66
C ALA A 66 22.79 -31.31 -1.64
N LEU A 67 21.72 -30.69 -2.16
CA LEU A 67 20.32 -31.15 -2.04
C LEU A 67 19.39 -30.25 -2.87
N ARG A 68 18.80 -30.84 -3.92
CA ARG A 68 17.58 -30.47 -4.66
C ARG A 68 17.33 -28.98 -4.96
N ALA A 69 17.79 -28.57 -6.14
CA ALA A 69 17.59 -27.25 -6.75
C ALA A 69 16.22 -27.07 -7.46
N ALA A 70 15.15 -27.74 -7.03
CA ALA A 70 13.85 -27.70 -7.74
C ALA A 70 12.75 -26.86 -7.06
N ASP A 71 12.85 -26.53 -5.77
CA ASP A 71 11.70 -26.01 -5.02
C ASP A 71 11.82 -24.54 -4.52
N LEU A 72 12.92 -23.83 -4.76
CA LEU A 72 13.25 -22.58 -4.04
C LEU A 72 13.04 -21.25 -4.80
N LEU A 73 12.52 -21.28 -6.03
CA LEU A 73 12.43 -20.05 -6.86
C LEU A 73 11.14 -19.23 -6.66
N ALA A 74 10.09 -19.81 -6.05
CA ALA A 74 8.86 -19.08 -5.68
C ALA A 74 9.00 -18.31 -4.34
N ASP A 75 9.98 -18.66 -3.52
CA ASP A 75 10.09 -18.21 -2.12
C ASP A 75 10.70 -16.81 -1.95
N ALA A 76 11.56 -16.34 -2.87
CA ALA A 76 12.31 -15.09 -2.65
C ALA A 76 11.41 -13.85 -2.59
N ALA A 77 10.41 -13.76 -3.49
CA ALA A 77 9.48 -12.63 -3.49
C ALA A 77 8.50 -12.70 -2.33
N VAL A 78 8.04 -13.91 -1.97
CA VAL A 78 7.18 -14.14 -0.81
C VAL A 78 7.90 -13.80 0.50
N ALA A 79 9.17 -14.17 0.62
CA ALA A 79 10.03 -13.80 1.76
C ALA A 79 10.29 -12.28 1.84
N SER A 80 10.26 -11.58 0.69
CA SER A 80 10.43 -10.13 0.63
C SER A 80 9.17 -9.33 0.98
N LEU A 81 8.02 -9.99 1.18
CA LEU A 81 6.76 -9.33 1.49
C LEU A 81 6.81 -8.70 2.89
N LYS A 82 7.00 -7.38 2.90
CA LYS A 82 6.88 -6.54 4.09
C LYS A 82 5.43 -6.06 4.23
N LEU A 83 5.01 -5.81 5.47
CA LEU A 83 3.74 -5.12 5.74
C LEU A 83 3.69 -3.79 4.99
N GLU A 84 2.51 -3.41 4.51
CA GLU A 84 2.26 -2.18 3.73
C GLU A 84 2.94 -2.12 2.36
N SER A 85 3.45 -3.25 1.86
CA SER A 85 3.92 -3.33 0.47
C SER A 85 2.76 -3.15 -0.52
N VAL A 86 3.02 -2.39 -1.57
CA VAL A 86 2.10 -2.24 -2.70
C VAL A 86 2.34 -3.41 -3.65
N VAL A 87 1.30 -4.22 -3.86
CA VAL A 87 1.40 -5.47 -4.63
C VAL A 87 0.36 -5.53 -5.72
N GLN A 88 0.74 -5.99 -6.89
CA GLN A 88 -0.17 -6.40 -7.94
C GLN A 88 -0.28 -7.92 -7.93
N VAL A 89 -1.50 -8.43 -7.93
CA VAL A 89 -1.79 -9.85 -7.77
C VAL A 89 -2.72 -10.30 -8.89
N ASN A 90 -2.34 -11.37 -9.59
CA ASN A 90 -3.24 -12.07 -10.49
C ASN A 90 -3.54 -13.45 -9.90
N GLY A 91 -4.82 -13.82 -9.85
CA GLY A 91 -5.29 -15.01 -9.17
C GLY A 91 -6.69 -15.40 -9.62
N SER A 92 -7.12 -16.60 -9.24
CA SER A 92 -8.52 -17.04 -9.38
C SER A 92 -9.27 -16.84 -8.05
N VAL A 93 -10.53 -16.45 -8.13
CA VAL A 93 -11.40 -16.34 -6.95
C VAL A 93 -11.96 -17.72 -6.64
N ARG A 94 -11.83 -18.15 -5.38
CA ARG A 94 -12.32 -19.43 -4.86
C ARG A 94 -13.16 -19.17 -3.62
N GLU A 95 -14.19 -19.98 -3.39
CA GLU A 95 -14.90 -19.96 -2.12
C GLU A 95 -14.02 -20.53 -1.00
N ARG A 96 -14.10 -19.92 0.18
CA ARG A 96 -13.43 -20.48 1.35
C ARG A 96 -14.15 -21.74 1.83
N PRO A 97 -13.40 -22.75 2.29
CA PRO A 97 -13.97 -23.88 3.01
C PRO A 97 -14.85 -23.40 4.15
N VAL A 98 -15.96 -24.10 4.43
CA VAL A 98 -16.98 -23.69 5.40
C VAL A 98 -16.38 -23.36 6.78
N HIS A 99 -15.35 -24.09 7.20
CA HIS A 99 -14.67 -23.91 8.48
C HIS A 99 -13.74 -22.68 8.56
N LEU A 100 -13.42 -22.04 7.43
CA LEU A 100 -12.47 -20.91 7.32
C LEU A 100 -13.14 -19.61 6.85
N ARG A 101 -14.48 -19.60 6.79
CA ARG A 101 -15.27 -18.39 6.47
C ARG A 101 -15.20 -17.42 7.63
N ASN A 102 -14.95 -16.15 7.33
CA ASN A 102 -14.84 -15.09 8.34
C ASN A 102 -16.04 -14.12 8.25
N PRO A 103 -17.04 -14.22 9.13
CA PRO A 103 -18.24 -13.37 9.06
C PRO A 103 -17.95 -11.87 9.32
N ASP A 104 -16.83 -11.53 9.95
CA ASP A 104 -16.47 -10.14 10.23
C ASP A 104 -15.93 -9.40 8.99
N MET A 105 -15.67 -10.12 7.89
CA MET A 105 -15.18 -9.57 6.64
C MET A 105 -16.27 -9.63 5.56
N ALA A 106 -16.48 -8.51 4.86
CA ALA A 106 -17.41 -8.45 3.72
C ALA A 106 -17.06 -9.45 2.58
N THR A 107 -15.80 -9.85 2.49
CA THR A 107 -15.28 -10.84 1.52
C THR A 107 -14.90 -12.15 2.21
N GLY A 108 -15.46 -12.41 3.39
CA GLY A 108 -15.10 -13.53 4.25
C GLY A 108 -15.42 -14.91 3.68
N ASP A 109 -16.35 -14.99 2.73
CA ASP A 109 -16.74 -16.23 2.05
C ASP A 109 -15.82 -16.61 0.89
N ILE A 110 -14.98 -15.66 0.43
CA ILE A 110 -14.12 -15.84 -0.74
C ILE A 110 -12.65 -15.63 -0.40
N GLU A 111 -11.78 -16.24 -1.18
CA GLU A 111 -10.34 -16.02 -1.19
C GLU A 111 -9.82 -16.02 -2.62
N VAL A 112 -8.64 -15.45 -2.82
CA VAL A 112 -7.98 -15.44 -4.14
C VAL A 112 -6.77 -16.35 -4.08
N VAL A 113 -6.77 -17.41 -4.89
CA VAL A 113 -5.61 -18.26 -5.10
C VAL A 113 -4.67 -17.54 -6.05
N VAL A 114 -3.46 -17.23 -5.60
CA VAL A 114 -2.52 -16.40 -6.33
C VAL A 114 -1.77 -17.23 -7.38
N HIS A 115 -1.79 -16.79 -8.63
CA HIS A 115 -0.97 -17.37 -9.71
C HIS A 115 0.33 -16.60 -9.92
N SER A 116 0.25 -15.27 -9.85
CA SER A 116 1.41 -14.39 -9.95
C SER A 116 1.27 -13.20 -9.02
N ILE A 117 2.37 -12.86 -8.33
CA ILE A 117 2.48 -11.66 -7.51
C ILE A 117 3.65 -10.82 -7.99
N GLN A 118 3.42 -9.51 -8.08
CA GLN A 118 4.44 -8.51 -8.38
C GLN A 118 4.44 -7.46 -7.27
N VAL A 119 5.61 -7.25 -6.65
CA VAL A 119 5.79 -6.18 -5.67
C VAL A 119 6.14 -4.89 -6.42
N LEU A 120 5.23 -3.92 -6.40
CA LEU A 120 5.43 -2.62 -7.06
C LEU A 120 6.30 -1.70 -6.21
N THR A 121 6.07 -1.69 -4.91
CA THR A 121 6.83 -0.89 -3.96
C THR A 121 6.82 -1.57 -2.60
N ALA A 122 8.00 -1.70 -1.99
CA ALA A 122 8.15 -2.18 -0.63
C ALA A 122 8.63 -1.03 0.28
N PRO A 123 8.20 -0.97 1.56
CA PRO A 123 8.78 -0.04 2.51
C PRO A 123 10.28 -0.29 2.69
N SER A 124 11.07 0.79 2.62
CA SER A 124 12.52 0.74 2.84
C SER A 124 12.85 0.43 4.30
N ALA A 125 12.10 1.03 5.24
CA ALA A 125 12.26 0.87 6.68
C ALA A 125 10.94 0.40 7.34
N PRO A 126 11.01 -0.17 8.57
CA PRO A 126 9.82 -0.42 9.38
C PRO A 126 9.03 0.87 9.55
N LEU A 127 7.74 0.82 9.23
CA LEU A 127 6.90 2.01 9.29
C LEU A 127 6.64 2.41 10.75
N PRO A 128 6.73 3.72 11.09
CA PRO A 128 6.47 4.21 12.44
C PRO A 128 4.99 4.06 12.82
N LEU A 129 4.12 3.96 11.82
CA LEU A 129 2.69 3.76 11.95
C LEU A 129 2.26 2.67 10.97
N GLN A 130 1.54 1.67 11.47
CA GLN A 130 0.84 0.70 10.63
C GLN A 130 -0.52 1.31 10.21
N SER A 131 -0.97 1.09 8.97
CA SER A 131 -2.28 1.62 8.55
C SER A 131 -3.46 0.82 9.10
N TRP A 132 -3.18 -0.40 9.57
CA TRP A 132 -4.13 -1.34 10.14
C TRP A 132 -3.83 -1.57 11.62
N VAL A 133 -4.18 -0.57 12.43
CA VAL A 133 -4.24 -0.69 13.88
C VAL A 133 -5.69 -0.48 14.29
N THR A 134 -6.15 -1.24 15.29
CA THR A 134 -7.47 -0.98 15.88
C THR A 134 -7.51 0.45 16.43
N PRO A 135 -8.69 1.07 16.56
CA PRO A 135 -8.81 2.41 17.14
C PRO A 135 -8.08 2.55 18.48
N GLU A 136 -8.13 1.49 19.30
CA GLU A 136 -7.44 1.39 20.59
C GLU A 136 -5.92 1.37 20.45
N GLN A 137 -5.38 0.61 19.50
CA GLN A 137 -3.93 0.57 19.25
C GLN A 137 -3.43 1.89 18.66
N ALA A 138 -4.24 2.54 17.82
CA ALA A 138 -3.89 3.83 17.25
C ALA A 138 -3.94 4.99 18.26
N ALA A 139 -4.76 4.87 19.32
CA ALA A 139 -4.78 5.81 20.44
C ALA A 139 -3.51 5.73 21.31
N ARG A 140 -2.74 4.64 21.23
CA ARG A 140 -1.45 4.50 21.93
C ARG A 140 -0.31 5.25 21.26
N VAL A 141 -0.49 5.71 20.03
CA VAL A 141 0.52 6.49 19.31
C VAL A 141 0.32 7.98 19.58
N SER A 142 1.41 8.69 19.91
CA SER A 142 1.38 10.13 20.14
C SER A 142 0.85 10.90 18.93
N GLU A 143 0.18 12.01 19.20
CA GLU A 143 -0.39 12.86 18.16
C GLU A 143 0.70 13.46 17.24
N ASP A 144 1.86 13.83 17.79
CA ASP A 144 2.98 14.38 17.03
C ASP A 144 3.47 13.43 15.93
N VAL A 145 3.59 12.13 16.24
CA VAL A 145 4.00 11.11 15.26
C VAL A 145 2.92 10.96 14.18
N ARG A 146 1.64 11.03 14.56
CA ARG A 146 0.50 10.95 13.62
C ARG A 146 0.40 12.15 12.71
N LEU A 147 0.76 13.34 13.18
CA LEU A 147 0.81 14.55 12.38
C LEU A 147 2.04 14.56 11.46
N THR A 148 3.20 14.14 11.95
CA THR A 148 4.43 14.00 11.15
C THR A 148 4.23 13.01 10.01
N PHE A 149 3.65 11.84 10.30
CA PHE A 149 3.38 10.79 9.32
C PHE A 149 1.91 10.77 8.89
N ARG A 150 1.29 11.95 8.70
CA ARG A 150 -0.13 12.08 8.37
C ARG A 150 -0.54 11.35 7.10
N TYR A 151 0.37 11.20 6.15
CA TYR A 151 0.15 10.43 4.92
C TYR A 151 -0.07 8.93 5.17
N LEU A 152 0.55 8.35 6.21
CA LEU A 152 0.26 6.99 6.68
C LEU A 152 -1.04 6.97 7.48
N ASP A 153 -1.22 7.98 8.34
CA ASP A 153 -2.38 8.10 9.22
C ASP A 153 -3.71 8.15 8.44
N ILE A 154 -3.74 8.90 7.33
CA ILE A 154 -4.89 9.04 6.43
C ILE A 154 -5.31 7.69 5.82
N ARG A 155 -4.42 6.68 5.77
CA ARG A 155 -4.75 5.34 5.24
C ARG A 155 -5.69 4.56 6.17
N ARG A 156 -5.87 4.96 7.43
CA ARG A 156 -6.79 4.30 8.36
C ARG A 156 -8.25 4.44 7.89
N SER A 157 -9.01 3.35 8.01
CA SER A 157 -10.41 3.29 7.55
C SER A 157 -11.30 4.38 8.15
N GLN A 158 -11.10 4.71 9.43
CA GLN A 158 -11.83 5.78 10.11
C GLN A 158 -11.54 7.16 9.51
N LEU A 159 -10.28 7.52 9.28
CA LEU A 159 -9.93 8.81 8.68
C LEU A 159 -10.36 8.89 7.22
N GLN A 160 -10.23 7.80 6.45
CA GLN A 160 -10.76 7.75 5.08
C GLN A 160 -12.27 7.98 5.06
N ARG A 161 -13.03 7.37 5.98
CA ARG A 161 -14.47 7.60 6.12
C ARG A 161 -14.78 9.06 6.42
N ASN A 162 -14.04 9.67 7.35
CA ASN A 162 -14.24 11.08 7.70
C ASN A 162 -13.94 12.03 6.54
N LEU A 163 -12.87 11.78 5.77
CA LEU A 163 -12.53 12.58 4.59
C LEU A 163 -13.58 12.43 3.48
N ARG A 164 -14.06 11.20 3.23
CA ARG A 164 -15.15 10.94 2.28
C ARG A 164 -16.45 11.62 2.72
N LEU A 165 -16.79 11.54 4.00
CA LEU A 165 -17.96 12.21 4.58
C LEU A 165 -17.86 13.72 4.40
N ARG A 166 -16.71 14.33 4.74
CA ARG A 166 -16.48 15.76 4.53
C ARG A 166 -16.71 16.15 3.07
N SER A 167 -16.16 15.38 2.12
CA SER A 167 -16.38 15.62 0.69
C SER A 167 -17.86 15.52 0.30
N ALA A 168 -18.56 14.49 0.79
CA ALA A 168 -19.97 14.27 0.49
C ALA A 168 -20.85 15.40 1.04
N VAL A 169 -20.57 15.87 2.26
CA VAL A 169 -21.25 17.00 2.89
C VAL A 169 -21.01 18.29 2.11
N THR A 170 -19.76 18.62 1.77
CA THR A 170 -19.47 19.83 0.98
C THR A 170 -20.15 19.80 -0.39
N HIS A 171 -20.19 18.63 -1.04
CA HIS A 171 -20.90 18.44 -2.30
C HIS A 171 -22.41 18.61 -2.14
N ALA A 172 -23.01 18.02 -1.12
CA ALA A 172 -24.45 18.17 -0.84
C ALA A 172 -24.84 19.63 -0.57
N VAL A 173 -24.03 20.36 0.22
CA VAL A 173 -24.25 21.79 0.50
C VAL A 173 -24.18 22.63 -0.78
N ARG A 174 -23.16 22.39 -1.63
CA ARG A 174 -23.04 23.10 -2.92
C ARG A 174 -24.23 22.83 -3.83
N ASN A 175 -24.65 21.57 -3.94
CA ASN A 175 -25.81 21.21 -4.76
C ASN A 175 -27.08 21.88 -4.24
N TYR A 176 -27.28 21.91 -2.92
CA TYR A 176 -28.40 22.62 -2.33
C TYR A 176 -28.38 24.11 -2.71
N LEU A 177 -27.26 24.80 -2.52
CA LEU A 177 -27.11 26.23 -2.83
C LEU A 177 -27.37 26.54 -4.32
N HIS A 178 -26.98 25.64 -5.22
CA HIS A 178 -27.26 25.78 -6.65
C HIS A 178 -28.75 25.66 -7.01
N HIS A 179 -29.54 24.91 -6.24
CA HIS A 179 -30.95 24.65 -6.53
C HIS A 179 -31.94 25.55 -5.76
N VAL A 180 -31.47 26.33 -4.79
CA VAL A 180 -32.30 27.35 -4.11
C VAL A 180 -32.72 28.42 -5.13
N SER A 181 -33.90 29.02 -4.93
CA SER A 181 -34.37 30.17 -5.70
C SER A 181 -34.38 31.42 -4.80
N PRO A 182 -33.59 32.47 -5.13
CA PRO A 182 -32.70 32.60 -6.28
C PRO A 182 -31.44 31.71 -6.18
N PRO A 183 -30.84 31.29 -7.31
CA PRO A 183 -29.67 30.42 -7.31
C PRO A 183 -28.46 31.14 -6.75
N PHE A 184 -27.75 30.47 -5.84
CA PHE A 184 -26.49 30.98 -5.30
C PHE A 184 -25.33 30.77 -6.28
N VAL A 185 -24.47 31.78 -6.45
CA VAL A 185 -23.28 31.72 -7.31
C VAL A 185 -22.03 31.67 -6.42
N GLU A 186 -21.26 30.58 -6.52
CA GLU A 186 -19.99 30.43 -5.80
C GLU A 186 -18.92 31.33 -6.44
N VAL A 187 -18.50 32.39 -5.74
CA VAL A 187 -17.42 33.30 -6.14
C VAL A 187 -16.23 33.10 -5.20
N ARG A 188 -15.05 32.80 -5.76
CA ARG A 188 -13.80 32.76 -5.00
C ARG A 188 -13.33 34.19 -4.72
N SER A 189 -13.18 34.55 -3.46
CA SER A 189 -12.53 35.80 -3.08
C SER A 189 -11.00 35.68 -3.20
N SER A 190 -10.33 36.78 -3.55
CA SER A 190 -8.88 36.86 -3.51
C SER A 190 -8.38 36.70 -2.08
N LEU A 191 -7.27 35.98 -1.89
CA LEU A 191 -6.59 35.96 -0.61
C LEU A 191 -6.04 37.37 -0.29
N PRO A 192 -6.03 37.78 0.99
CA PRO A 192 -5.43 39.06 1.39
C PRO A 192 -3.95 39.15 0.94
N PRO A 193 -3.45 40.35 0.60
CA PRO A 193 -2.05 40.53 0.19
C PRO A 193 -1.03 39.98 1.20
N ALA A 194 -1.33 40.07 2.49
CA ALA A 194 -0.50 39.52 3.58
C ALA A 194 -0.34 37.99 3.47
N VAL A 195 -1.40 37.27 3.08
CA VAL A 195 -1.38 35.81 2.91
C VAL A 195 -0.60 35.41 1.67
N TYR A 196 -0.71 36.20 0.58
CA TYR A 196 0.08 36.00 -0.63
C TYR A 196 1.59 36.10 -0.38
N ALA A 197 2.03 37.05 0.46
CA ALA A 197 3.44 37.24 0.80
C ALA A 197 4.02 36.03 1.56
N GLN A 198 3.25 35.47 2.51
CA GLN A 198 3.67 34.27 3.25
C GLN A 198 3.76 33.02 2.37
N LEU A 199 2.78 32.79 1.49
CA LEU A 199 2.79 31.61 0.61
C LEU A 199 4.00 31.59 -0.33
N ARG A 200 4.41 32.75 -0.87
CA ARG A 200 5.60 32.85 -1.74
C ARG A 200 6.92 32.59 -1.01
N SER A 201 6.98 32.84 0.29
CA SER A 201 8.18 32.57 1.09
C SER A 201 8.39 31.08 1.36
N CYS A 202 7.34 30.26 1.23
CA CYS A 202 7.36 28.82 1.48
C CYS A 202 7.71 27.98 0.24
N ASP A 203 7.76 28.57 -0.96
CA ASP A 203 8.15 27.89 -2.22
C ASP A 203 9.68 27.75 -2.39
N ALA A 204 10.46 27.94 -1.32
CA ALA A 204 11.89 27.61 -1.35
C ALA A 204 12.05 26.11 -1.64
N PRO A 205 12.89 25.69 -2.60
CA PRO A 205 13.07 24.28 -2.92
C PRO A 205 13.55 23.57 -1.67
N LEU A 206 12.77 22.59 -1.19
CA LEU A 206 13.19 21.70 -0.13
C LEU A 206 14.50 21.06 -0.60
N HIS A 207 15.61 21.45 0.02
CA HIS A 207 16.92 20.89 -0.27
C HIS A 207 16.85 19.37 -0.16
N THR A 208 17.28 18.71 -1.23
CA THR A 208 17.42 17.26 -1.41
C THR A 208 18.24 16.60 -0.32
#